data_AF-A0A8C4EUE2-F1
#
_entry.id   AF-A0A8C4EUE2-F1
#
_cell.length_a   1.000
_cell.length_b   1.000
_cell.length_c   1.000
_cell.angle_alpha   90.00
_cell.angle_beta   90.00
_cell.angle_gamma   90.00
#
_symmetry.space_group_name_H-M   'P 1'
#
loop_
_entity.id
_entity.type
_entity.pdbx_description
1 polymer ?
#
loop_
_entity_poly.entity_id
_entity_poly.type
_entity_poly.pdbx_seq_one_letter_code
_entity_poly.pdbx_strand_id
1 'polypeptide(L)'
;MWEETKYKYFVSVLYLLYYFILLVLQNLFYGQPFTYLLHFNTNICTFYSFCDQTEFFHPNGTCVECTVCGPGEQLSEDCGFGDGGEGVCILCEEGKFSADTGVAPCMRCTQCNLLNRLETTVCSPANNAQCGQCLPGKSLFLSDRERRRCTQRKIRRPQREE
;
A
#
# COMPACT_ATOMS: atom_id res chain seq x y z
N MET A 1 -24.05 23.01 28.97
CA MET A 1 -23.40 22.09 27.98
C MET A 1 -21.91 21.84 28.29
N TRP A 2 -21.51 21.79 29.58
CA TRP A 2 -20.13 21.55 30.03
C TRP A 2 -20.04 20.36 31.03
N GLU A 3 -21.12 19.58 31.16
CA GLU A 3 -21.30 18.56 32.22
C GLU A 3 -21.24 17.12 31.68
N GLU A 4 -21.58 16.89 30.40
CA GLU A 4 -21.62 15.53 29.82
C GLU A 4 -20.25 14.95 29.45
N THR A 5 -19.26 15.79 29.15
CA THR A 5 -17.89 15.35 28.80
C THR A 5 -17.13 14.82 30.01
N LYS A 6 -17.37 15.37 31.20
CA LYS A 6 -16.78 14.88 32.45
C LYS A 6 -17.30 13.49 32.81
N TYR A 7 -18.59 13.23 32.59
CA TYR A 7 -19.22 11.94 32.87
C TYR A 7 -18.65 10.82 31.98
N LYS A 8 -18.51 11.05 30.67
CA LYS A 8 -17.94 10.06 29.74
C LYS A 8 -16.48 9.73 30.06
N TYR A 9 -15.68 10.74 30.41
CA TYR A 9 -14.30 10.53 30.82
C TYR A 9 -14.20 9.74 32.13
N PHE A 10 -15.05 10.08 33.10
CA PHE A 10 -15.11 9.39 34.39
C PHE A 10 -15.51 7.91 34.24
N VAL A 11 -16.50 7.60 33.41
CA VAL A 11 -16.90 6.22 33.09
C VAL A 11 -15.77 5.46 32.40
N SER A 12 -15.05 6.08 31.47
CA SER A 12 -13.90 5.46 30.80
C SER A 12 -12.75 5.15 31.76
N VAL A 13 -12.45 6.04 32.70
CA VAL A 13 -11.39 5.83 33.70
C VAL A 13 -11.78 4.71 34.67
N LEU A 14 -13.03 4.68 35.14
CA LEU A 14 -13.53 3.60 35.99
C LEU A 14 -13.51 2.25 35.29
N TYR A 15 -13.85 2.21 34.00
CA TYR A 15 -13.78 0.99 33.20
C TYR A 15 -12.33 0.49 33.08
N LEU A 16 -11.37 1.36 32.76
CA LEU A 16 -9.97 0.97 32.67
C LEU A 16 -9.41 0.50 34.03
N LEU A 17 -9.79 1.18 35.12
CA LEU A 17 -9.41 0.76 36.48
C LEU A 17 -10.02 -0.60 36.84
N TYR A 18 -11.27 -0.87 36.45
CA TYR A 18 -11.91 -2.16 36.65
C TYR A 18 -11.16 -3.31 35.94
N TYR A 19 -10.79 -3.14 34.67
CA TYR A 19 -9.99 -4.15 33.95
C TYR A 19 -8.59 -4.34 34.54
N PHE A 20 -7.95 -3.25 34.96
CA PHE A 20 -6.65 -3.33 35.61
C PHE A 20 -6.73 -4.08 36.96
N ILE A 21 -7.76 -3.80 37.75
CA ILE A 21 -8.02 -4.51 39.00
C ILE A 21 -8.33 -5.99 38.73
N LEU A 22 -9.14 -6.32 37.72
CA LEU A 22 -9.39 -7.71 37.32
C LEU A 22 -8.10 -8.44 36.93
N LEU A 23 -7.22 -7.80 36.15
CA LEU A 23 -5.91 -8.36 35.80
C LEU A 23 -5.03 -8.61 37.02
N VAL A 24 -4.97 -7.66 37.96
CA VAL A 24 -4.20 -7.80 39.20
C VAL A 24 -4.78 -8.89 40.10
N LEU A 25 -6.11 -8.95 40.24
CA LEU A 25 -6.79 -10.00 41.00
C LEU A 25 -6.62 -11.38 40.37
N GLN A 26 -6.62 -11.47 39.04
CA GLN A 26 -6.35 -12.73 38.33
C GLN A 26 -4.91 -13.20 38.60
N ASN A 27 -3.93 -12.30 38.68
CA ASN A 27 -2.56 -12.64 39.07
C ASN A 27 -2.40 -12.96 40.57
N LEU A 28 -3.21 -12.37 41.45
CA LEU A 28 -3.14 -12.59 42.91
C LEU A 28 -3.87 -13.86 43.37
N PHE A 29 -5.01 -14.20 42.77
CA PHE A 29 -5.81 -15.38 43.14
C PHE A 29 -5.40 -16.64 42.38
N TYR A 30 -5.00 -16.51 41.11
CA TYR A 30 -4.40 -17.61 40.34
C TYR A 30 -2.89 -17.49 40.42
N GLY A 31 -2.35 -17.61 41.64
CA GLY A 31 -0.91 -17.74 41.91
C GLY A 31 -0.33 -19.03 41.33
N GLN A 32 -0.44 -19.21 40.02
CA GLN A 32 0.21 -20.26 39.29
C GLN A 32 1.48 -19.66 38.68
N PRO A 33 2.66 -20.26 38.93
CA PRO A 33 3.83 -19.87 38.17
C PRO A 33 3.44 -20.05 36.71
N PHE A 34 3.67 -19.01 35.91
CA PHE A 34 3.61 -19.07 34.46
C PHE A 34 4.63 -20.10 33.96
N THR A 35 4.34 -21.37 34.18
CA THR A 35 4.64 -22.43 33.25
C THR A 35 3.70 -22.19 32.08
N TYR A 36 4.01 -21.13 31.32
CA TYR A 36 3.87 -21.21 29.88
C TYR A 36 4.59 -22.50 29.52
N LEU A 37 3.81 -23.57 29.36
CA LEU A 37 4.18 -24.67 28.51
C LEU A 37 4.32 -24.03 27.13
N LEU A 38 5.49 -23.42 26.91
CA LEU A 38 6.20 -23.60 25.66
C LEU A 38 6.38 -25.12 25.55
N HIS A 39 5.31 -25.81 25.11
CA HIS A 39 5.51 -26.72 24.03
C HIS A 39 6.18 -25.87 22.95
N PHE A 40 7.51 -25.86 23.01
CA PHE A 40 8.39 -25.81 21.84
C PHE A 40 7.97 -26.98 20.93
N ASN A 41 6.78 -26.91 20.36
CA ASN A 41 6.59 -27.40 19.03
C ASN A 41 7.04 -26.24 18.17
N THR A 42 8.15 -26.45 17.48
CA THR A 42 8.76 -25.60 16.47
C THR A 42 7.86 -25.39 15.24
N ASN A 43 6.53 -25.35 15.42
CA ASN A 43 5.52 -25.28 14.36
C ASN A 43 4.27 -24.53 14.86
N ILE A 44 4.40 -23.24 15.21
CA ILE A 44 3.25 -22.32 15.25
C ILE A 44 3.38 -21.29 14.10
N CYS A 45 3.79 -21.80 12.94
CA CYS A 45 3.56 -21.18 11.63
C CYS A 45 2.68 -22.07 10.74
N THR A 46 1.98 -23.07 11.30
CA THR A 46 1.45 -24.20 10.50
C THR A 46 -0.07 -24.40 10.58
N PHE A 47 -0.86 -23.34 10.78
CA PHE A 47 -2.32 -23.46 10.61
C PHE A 47 -3.01 -22.22 10.03
N TYR A 48 -2.25 -21.39 9.33
CA TYR A 48 -2.83 -20.44 8.39
C TYR A 48 -2.39 -20.93 7.02
N SER A 49 -3.32 -21.43 6.21
CA SER A 49 -3.05 -21.66 4.80
C SER A 49 -2.85 -20.29 4.16
N PHE A 50 -1.62 -19.79 4.21
CA PHE A 50 -1.22 -18.66 3.40
C PHE A 50 -1.09 -19.24 1.99
N CYS A 51 -2.13 -19.08 1.18
CA CYS A 51 -1.99 -19.30 -0.25
C CYS A 51 -0.90 -18.35 -0.77
N ASP A 52 -0.23 -18.75 -1.85
CA ASP A 52 0.85 -17.95 -2.40
C ASP A 52 0.37 -16.58 -2.87
N GLN A 53 1.31 -15.68 -3.16
CA GLN A 53 1.00 -14.33 -3.64
C GLN A 53 0.14 -14.33 -4.92
N THR A 54 0.20 -15.40 -5.71
CA THR A 54 -0.57 -15.58 -6.95
C THR A 54 -1.68 -16.62 -6.81
N GLU A 55 -2.14 -16.88 -5.58
CA GLU A 55 -3.22 -17.82 -5.30
C GLU A 55 -4.28 -17.21 -4.38
N PHE A 56 -5.53 -17.61 -4.55
CA PHE A 56 -6.64 -17.27 -3.66
C PHE A 56 -7.16 -18.52 -2.94
N PHE A 57 -7.80 -18.34 -1.78
CA PHE A 57 -8.33 -19.45 -0.99
C PHE A 57 -9.74 -19.79 -1.45
N HIS A 58 -9.90 -20.96 -2.07
CA HIS A 58 -11.19 -21.42 -2.55
C HIS A 58 -12.01 -22.07 -1.40
N PRO A 59 -13.36 -21.92 -1.37
CA PRO A 59 -14.20 -22.45 -0.29
C PRO A 59 -14.14 -23.97 -0.06
N ASN A 60 -13.60 -24.73 -1.01
CA ASN A 60 -13.33 -26.17 -0.87
C ASN A 60 -12.11 -26.48 0.02
N GLY A 61 -11.41 -25.45 0.52
CA GLY A 61 -10.21 -25.59 1.35
C GLY A 61 -8.90 -25.69 0.58
N THR A 62 -8.87 -25.36 -0.72
CA THR A 62 -7.65 -25.39 -1.55
C THR A 62 -7.21 -24.00 -1.99
N CYS A 63 -5.91 -23.80 -2.14
CA CYS A 63 -5.37 -22.64 -2.84
C CYS A 63 -5.49 -22.85 -4.35
N VAL A 64 -5.96 -21.83 -5.07
CA VAL A 64 -6.19 -21.87 -6.51
C VAL A 64 -5.42 -20.72 -7.15
N GLU A 65 -4.72 -21.02 -8.23
CA GLU A 65 -3.89 -20.04 -8.93
C GLU A 65 -4.76 -18.97 -9.61
N CYS A 66 -4.32 -17.72 -9.49
CA CYS A 66 -4.97 -16.58 -10.08
C CYS A 66 -4.81 -16.58 -11.61
N THR A 67 -5.84 -16.13 -12.32
CA THR A 67 -5.74 -15.84 -13.75
C THR A 67 -4.69 -14.75 -14.00
N VAL A 68 -3.81 -15.00 -14.97
CA VAL A 68 -2.75 -14.05 -15.36
C VAL A 68 -3.20 -13.25 -16.58
N CYS A 69 -3.21 -11.91 -16.47
CA CYS A 69 -3.60 -11.01 -17.53
C CYS A 69 -2.42 -10.42 -18.29
N GLY A 70 -2.63 -10.11 -19.57
CA GLY A 70 -1.59 -9.55 -20.43
C GLY A 70 -1.41 -8.03 -20.27
N PRO A 71 -0.46 -7.44 -21.01
CA PRO A 71 -0.30 -5.99 -21.04
C PRO A 71 -1.57 -5.29 -21.53
N GLY A 72 -1.97 -4.22 -20.85
CA GLY A 72 -3.22 -3.52 -21.13
C GLY A 72 -4.46 -4.09 -20.46
N GLU A 73 -4.31 -5.13 -19.65
CA GLU A 73 -5.40 -5.79 -18.95
C GLU A 73 -5.14 -5.87 -17.43
N GLN A 74 -6.22 -6.05 -16.68
CA GLN A 74 -6.22 -6.36 -15.25
C GLN A 74 -7.31 -7.37 -14.94
N LEU A 75 -7.26 -7.97 -13.75
CA LEU A 75 -8.38 -8.76 -13.24
C LEU A 75 -9.59 -7.87 -12.92
N SER A 76 -10.78 -8.44 -13.10
CA SER A 76 -12.05 -7.83 -12.69
C SER A 76 -12.22 -7.73 -11.17
N GLU A 77 -11.47 -8.54 -10.43
CA GLU A 77 -11.41 -8.58 -8.96
C GLU A 77 -9.98 -8.86 -8.51
N ASP A 78 -9.60 -8.39 -7.32
CA ASP A 78 -8.28 -8.66 -6.77
C ASP A 78 -8.08 -10.17 -6.54
N CYS A 79 -6.85 -10.66 -6.66
CA CYS A 79 -6.50 -12.07 -6.42
C CYS A 79 -5.08 -12.20 -5.86
N GLY A 80 -4.91 -12.99 -4.80
CA GLY A 80 -3.61 -13.32 -4.23
C GLY A 80 -3.61 -13.41 -2.71
N PHE A 81 -2.59 -14.04 -2.13
CA PHE A 81 -2.43 -14.21 -0.67
C PHE A 81 -3.61 -14.88 0.03
N GLY A 82 -4.42 -15.65 -0.70
CA GLY A 82 -5.63 -16.27 -0.18
C GLY A 82 -6.89 -15.40 -0.31
N ASP A 83 -6.77 -14.14 -0.71
CA ASP A 83 -7.88 -13.24 -0.94
C ASP A 83 -8.28 -13.21 -2.42
N GLY A 84 -9.55 -12.87 -2.68
CA GLY A 84 -10.06 -12.68 -4.04
C GLY A 84 -10.79 -13.87 -4.62
N GLY A 85 -10.67 -14.04 -5.94
CA GLY A 85 -11.41 -15.06 -6.69
C GLY A 85 -10.89 -15.28 -8.11
N GLU A 86 -11.68 -16.01 -8.89
CA GLU A 86 -11.38 -16.38 -10.26
C GLU A 86 -11.79 -15.25 -11.24
N GLY A 87 -11.13 -14.10 -11.08
CA GLY A 87 -11.36 -12.92 -11.91
C GLY A 87 -11.05 -13.16 -13.39
N VAL A 88 -11.70 -12.37 -14.25
CA VAL A 88 -11.45 -12.36 -15.70
C VAL A 88 -10.62 -11.15 -16.10
N CYS A 89 -9.83 -11.28 -17.16
CA CYS A 89 -9.06 -10.17 -17.70
C CYS A 89 -9.96 -9.17 -18.41
N ILE A 90 -9.87 -7.91 -17.98
CA ILE A 90 -10.57 -6.77 -18.54
C ILE A 90 -9.57 -5.68 -18.94
N LEU A 91 -9.90 -4.89 -19.94
CA LEU A 91 -9.05 -3.79 -20.42
C LEU A 91 -8.87 -2.72 -19.34
N CYS A 92 -7.67 -2.13 -19.28
CA CYS A 92 -7.42 -0.95 -18.46
C CYS A 92 -8.35 0.21 -18.86
N GLU A 93 -8.89 0.90 -17.86
CA GLU A 93 -9.63 2.15 -18.07
C GLU A 93 -8.73 3.25 -18.66
N GLU A 94 -9.36 4.26 -19.27
CA GLU A 94 -8.66 5.43 -19.81
C GLU A 94 -7.79 6.11 -18.73
N GLY A 95 -6.55 6.41 -19.09
CA GLY A 95 -5.57 7.00 -18.17
C GLY A 95 -4.96 6.01 -17.17
N LYS A 96 -5.15 4.70 -17.35
CA LYS A 96 -4.41 3.64 -16.66
C LYS A 96 -3.63 2.76 -17.65
N PHE A 97 -2.65 2.03 -17.13
CA PHE A 97 -1.85 1.08 -17.90
C PHE A 97 -1.44 -0.13 -17.07
N SER A 98 -1.13 -1.23 -17.75
CA SER A 98 -0.43 -2.40 -17.22
C SER A 98 0.62 -2.83 -18.26
N ALA A 99 1.90 -2.79 -17.91
CA ALA A 99 2.99 -3.09 -18.84
C ALA A 99 3.40 -4.57 -18.83
N ASP A 100 3.29 -5.19 -17.66
CA ASP A 100 3.73 -6.56 -17.42
C ASP A 100 2.55 -7.52 -17.45
N THR A 101 2.86 -8.78 -17.74
CA THR A 101 1.89 -9.87 -17.63
C THR A 101 1.83 -10.33 -16.18
N GLY A 102 0.63 -10.38 -15.58
CA GLY A 102 0.49 -10.70 -14.16
C GLY A 102 -0.92 -10.56 -13.62
N VAL A 103 -1.02 -10.59 -12.29
CA VAL A 103 -2.27 -10.41 -11.52
C VAL A 103 -2.45 -8.96 -11.03
N ALA A 104 -1.47 -8.10 -11.30
CA ALA A 104 -1.46 -6.73 -10.81
C ALA A 104 -2.55 -5.88 -11.48
N PRO A 105 -3.21 -4.98 -10.73
CA PRO A 105 -4.21 -4.08 -11.29
C PRO A 105 -3.57 -3.00 -12.17
N CYS A 106 -4.34 -2.43 -13.10
CA CYS A 106 -3.86 -1.33 -13.93
C CYS A 106 -3.52 -0.10 -13.06
N MET A 107 -2.34 0.46 -13.29
CA MET A 107 -1.82 1.63 -12.57
C MET A 107 -2.18 2.91 -13.31
N ARG A 108 -2.36 4.02 -12.59
CA ARG A 108 -2.57 5.33 -13.22
C ARG A 108 -1.34 5.75 -14.02
N CYS A 109 -1.58 6.28 -15.22
CA CYS A 109 -0.56 6.89 -16.05
C CYS A 109 0.13 8.04 -15.31
N THR A 110 1.43 8.18 -15.55
CA THR A 110 2.20 9.32 -15.07
C THR A 110 1.80 10.59 -15.82
N GLN A 111 1.48 11.66 -15.09
CA GLN A 111 1.09 12.93 -15.69
C GLN A 111 2.31 13.87 -15.75
N CYS A 112 3.01 13.90 -16.89
CA CYS A 112 4.27 14.63 -17.04
C CYS A 112 4.12 16.15 -16.86
N ASN A 113 2.98 16.71 -17.26
CA ASN A 113 2.62 18.11 -17.05
C ASN A 113 2.59 18.50 -15.56
N LEU A 114 2.03 17.66 -14.68
CA LEU A 114 2.03 17.88 -13.22
C LEU A 114 3.45 17.81 -12.64
N LEU A 115 4.36 17.09 -13.31
CA LEU A 115 5.77 17.02 -12.96
C LEU A 115 6.61 18.14 -13.62
N ASN A 116 5.98 19.08 -14.31
CA ASN A 116 6.62 20.13 -15.11
C ASN A 116 7.63 19.58 -16.14
N ARG A 117 7.25 18.49 -16.81
CA ARG A 117 8.07 17.79 -17.82
C ARG A 117 7.32 17.63 -19.13
N LEU A 118 8.09 17.60 -20.23
CA LEU A 118 7.61 17.26 -21.56
C LEU A 118 7.29 15.76 -21.61
N GLU A 119 6.11 15.42 -22.08
CA GLU A 119 5.73 14.03 -22.37
C GLU A 119 6.42 13.58 -23.65
N THR A 120 7.27 12.56 -23.56
CA THR A 120 8.01 12.00 -24.71
C THR A 120 7.29 10.80 -25.32
N THR A 121 6.45 10.13 -24.53
CA THR A 121 5.65 8.99 -24.97
C THR A 121 4.30 9.09 -24.31
N VAL A 122 3.26 9.00 -25.12
CA VAL A 122 1.87 9.07 -24.65
C VAL A 122 1.51 7.79 -23.92
N CYS A 123 0.74 7.93 -22.84
CA CYS A 123 0.23 6.75 -22.14
C CYS A 123 -0.70 5.94 -23.05
N SER A 124 -0.62 4.62 -22.93
CA SER A 124 -1.52 3.66 -23.58
C SER A 124 -1.89 2.58 -22.58
N PRO A 125 -2.93 1.75 -22.84
CA PRO A 125 -3.28 0.66 -21.92
C PRO A 125 -2.09 -0.25 -21.58
N ALA A 126 -1.20 -0.50 -22.53
CA ALA A 126 -0.04 -1.39 -22.31
C ALA A 126 1.24 -0.67 -21.84
N ASN A 127 1.29 0.66 -21.79
CA ASN A 127 2.52 1.39 -21.50
C ASN A 127 2.27 2.72 -20.79
N ASN A 128 3.07 3.00 -19.75
CA ASN A 128 3.04 4.28 -19.06
C ASN A 128 3.49 5.44 -19.97
N ALA A 129 3.04 6.66 -19.63
CA ALA A 129 3.64 7.86 -20.18
C ALA A 129 5.11 7.99 -19.73
N GLN A 130 5.98 8.41 -20.65
CA GLN A 130 7.37 8.72 -20.34
C GLN A 130 7.57 10.23 -20.29
N CYS A 131 8.23 10.70 -19.22
CA CYS A 131 8.51 12.12 -19.02
C CYS A 131 9.97 12.43 -19.34
N GLY A 132 10.16 13.34 -20.28
CA GLY A 132 11.47 13.84 -20.70
C GLY A 132 11.93 15.05 -19.88
N GLN A 133 12.43 16.06 -20.61
CA GLN A 133 13.05 17.25 -20.06
C GLN A 133 12.02 18.17 -19.38
N CYS A 134 12.48 19.00 -18.44
CA CYS A 134 11.62 19.97 -17.77
C CYS A 134 11.10 21.03 -18.75
N LEU A 135 9.83 21.41 -18.61
CA LEU A 135 9.21 22.43 -19.45
C LEU A 135 9.82 23.82 -19.17
N PRO A 136 10.05 24.63 -20.22
CA PRO A 136 10.54 25.99 -20.06
C PRO A 136 9.44 26.90 -19.51
N GLY A 137 9.63 27.40 -18.28
CA GLY A 137 8.83 28.49 -17.69
C GLY A 137 7.74 28.06 -16.70
N LYS A 138 7.99 28.29 -15.40
CA LYS A 138 7.15 29.02 -14.42
C LYS A 138 7.70 28.76 -13.01
N SER A 139 8.74 29.51 -12.66
CA SER A 139 9.36 29.53 -11.33
C SER A 139 8.86 30.70 -10.48
N LEU A 140 7.54 30.98 -10.45
CA LEU A 140 7.02 32.08 -9.64
C LEU A 140 6.19 31.67 -8.42
N PHE A 141 5.67 30.43 -8.32
CA PHE A 141 4.84 30.04 -7.17
C PHE A 141 4.91 28.54 -6.79
N LEU A 142 6.05 27.86 -6.97
CA LEU A 142 6.24 26.49 -6.46
C LEU A 142 6.94 26.52 -5.10
N SER A 143 6.43 25.72 -4.15
CA SER A 143 7.02 25.51 -2.83
C SER A 143 8.43 24.91 -2.95
N ASP A 144 9.31 25.14 -1.97
CA ASP A 144 10.73 24.74 -2.03
C ASP A 144 10.97 23.24 -2.27
N ARG A 145 9.97 22.39 -2.01
CA ARG A 145 10.02 20.93 -2.25
C ARG A 145 9.79 20.55 -3.72
N GLU A 146 8.93 21.28 -4.43
CA GLU A 146 8.59 21.05 -5.85
C GLU A 146 9.68 21.60 -6.77
N ARG A 147 10.34 22.68 -6.34
CA ARG A 147 11.45 23.31 -7.05
C ARG A 147 12.64 22.35 -7.28
N ARG A 148 12.96 21.46 -6.33
CA ARG A 148 14.12 20.56 -6.41
C ARG A 148 14.07 19.51 -7.53
N ARG A 149 12.89 19.17 -8.06
CA ARG A 149 12.73 18.12 -9.10
C ARG A 149 12.98 18.59 -10.54
N CYS A 150 12.90 19.89 -10.82
CA CYS A 150 13.10 20.43 -12.17
C CYS A 150 13.94 21.72 -12.27
N THR A 151 14.57 22.19 -11.18
CA THR A 151 15.48 23.37 -11.22
C THR A 151 16.97 23.07 -11.27
N GLN A 152 17.41 21.81 -11.41
CA GLN A 152 18.84 21.55 -11.65
C GLN A 152 19.24 21.75 -13.12
N ARG A 153 19.28 23.01 -13.59
CA ARG A 153 20.20 23.46 -14.65
C ARG A 153 20.50 24.96 -14.52
N LYS A 154 21.54 25.26 -13.73
CA LYS A 154 22.53 26.35 -13.87
C LYS A 154 23.50 26.08 -12.71
N ILE A 155 24.78 25.78 -12.89
CA ILE A 155 25.82 26.54 -13.57
C ILE A 155 26.91 25.53 -14.03
N ARG A 156 27.09 25.28 -15.34
CA ARG A 156 28.46 24.99 -15.84
C ARG A 156 29.18 26.34 -15.79
N ARG A 157 30.25 26.41 -15.00
CA ARG A 157 31.11 27.61 -14.90
C ARG A 157 31.60 27.99 -16.32
N PRO A 158 31.79 29.27 -16.64
CA PRO A 158 32.53 29.64 -17.84
C PRO A 158 33.98 29.14 -17.66
N GLN A 159 34.50 28.38 -18.63
CA GLN A 159 35.94 28.21 -18.78
C GLN A 159 36.52 29.60 -19.05
N ARG A 160 37.35 30.06 -18.11
CA ARG A 160 38.27 31.16 -18.35
C ARG A 160 39.49 30.49 -19.00
N GLU A 161 39.66 30.68 -20.29
CA GLU A 161 40.93 30.39 -20.97
C GLU A 161 41.74 31.68 -20.95
N GLU A 162 42.96 31.53 -20.40
CA GLU A 162 44.07 32.49 -20.43
C GLU A 162 44.71 32.54 -21.82
#